data_AF-A0A3M1EGE2-F1
#
_entry.id   AF-A0A3M1EGE2-F1
#
_cell.length_a   1.000
_cell.length_b   1.000
_cell.length_c   1.000
_cell.angle_alpha   90.00
_cell.angle_beta   90.00
_cell.angle_gamma   90.00
#
_symmetry.space_group_name_H-M   'P 1'
#
loop_
_entity.id
_entity.type
_entity.pdbx_description
1 polymer ?
#
loop_
_entity_poly.entity_id
_entity_poly.type
_entity_poly.pdbx_seq_one_letter_code
_entity_poly.pdbx_strand_id
1 'polypeptide(L)' 'MAEKHRIIYICQECFTMATQPQTCCERKMIRIDAGVPGDERSKPLMDEYGNLKTRAPVWWVERNAWWIRKGQ' A
#
# COMPACT_ATOMS: atom_id res chain seq x y z
N MET A 1 9.58 16.81 17.42
CA MET A 1 10.37 15.58 17.18
C MET A 1 10.19 15.25 15.72
N ALA A 2 11.24 15.17 14.90
CA ALA A 2 11.07 14.87 13.48
C ALA A 2 10.57 13.43 13.34
N GLU A 3 9.31 13.28 12.93
CA GLU A 3 8.68 11.96 12.76
C GLU A 3 9.39 11.22 11.62
N LYS A 4 9.99 10.08 11.94
CA LYS A 4 10.78 9.30 10.97
C LYS A 4 9.84 8.60 9.99
N HIS A 5 10.12 8.77 8.70
CA HIS A 5 9.50 8.02 7.62
C HIS A 5 9.68 6.52 7.86
N ARG A 6 8.59 5.75 7.73
CA ARG A 6 8.59 4.30 7.95
C ARG A 6 8.67 3.59 6.61
N ILE A 7 9.68 2.73 6.46
CA ILE A 7 9.75 1.83 5.32
C ILE A 7 9.00 0.55 5.65
N ILE A 8 8.06 0.17 4.78
CA ILE A 8 7.36 -1.11 4.82
C ILE A 8 7.60 -1.88 3.53
N TYR A 9 7.36 -3.18 3.59
CA TYR A 9 7.43 -4.10 2.47
C TYR A 9 6.05 -4.73 2.28
N ILE A 10 5.54 -4.74 1.06
CA ILE A 10 4.21 -5.29 0.76
C ILE A 10 4.27 -6.36 -0.32
N CYS A 11 3.48 -7.42 -0.16
CA CYS A 11 3.25 -8.39 -1.22
C CYS A 11 2.26 -7.82 -2.25
N GLN A 12 2.57 -7.97 -3.53
CA GLN A 12 1.72 -7.50 -4.62
C GLN A 12 0.46 -8.37 -4.83
N GLU A 13 0.48 -9.61 -4.36
CA GLU A 13 -0.57 -10.61 -4.61
C GLU A 13 -1.57 -10.65 -3.45
N CYS A 14 -1.08 -10.86 -2.22
CA CYS A 14 -1.91 -11.04 -1.03
C CYS A 14 -1.98 -9.82 -0.12
N PHE A 15 -1.28 -8.72 -0.45
CA PHE A 15 -1.23 -7.49 0.35
C PHE A 15 -0.70 -7.65 1.78
N THR A 16 -0.06 -8.77 2.10
CA THR A 16 0.67 -8.93 3.37
C THR A 16 1.72 -7.83 3.50
N MET A 17 1.84 -7.26 4.70
CA MET A 17 2.81 -6.22 5.04
C MET A 17 3.91 -6.78 5.95
N ALA A 18 5.12 -6.23 5.83
CA ALA A 18 6.22 -6.46 6.74
C ALA A 18 7.08 -5.21 6.93
N THR A 19 7.80 -5.16 8.04
CA THR A 19 8.75 -4.07 8.34
C THR A 19 10.16 -4.39 7.83
N GLN A 20 10.39 -5.62 7.35
CA GLN A 20 11.68 -6.09 6.85
C GLN A 20 11.53 -6.65 5.42
N PRO A 21 12.60 -6.60 4.61
CA PRO A 21 12.59 -7.18 3.27
C PRO A 21 12.43 -8.69 3.37
N GLN A 22 11.36 -9.21 2.79
CA GLN A 22 11.08 -10.64 2.73
C GLN A 22 10.44 -11.04 1.40
N THR A 23 10.34 -12.34 1.18
CA THR A 23 9.67 -12.94 0.03
C THR A 23 8.27 -13.40 0.45
N CYS A 24 7.27 -13.08 -0.34
CA CYS A 24 5.88 -13.50 -0.14
C CYS A 24 5.27 -13.86 -1.50
N CYS A 25 4.48 -14.93 -1.59
CA CYS A 25 3.94 -15.44 -2.85
C CYS A 25 5.02 -15.62 -3.93
N GLU A 26 6.16 -16.23 -3.56
CA GLU A 26 7.31 -16.52 -4.44
C GLU A 26 7.98 -15.27 -5.07
N ARG A 27 7.60 -14.07 -4.64
CA ARG A 27 8.15 -12.79 -5.13
C ARG A 27 8.71 -11.96 -3.99
N LYS A 28 9.72 -11.15 -4.29
CA LYS A 28 10.24 -10.17 -3.33
C LYS A 28 9.16 -9.12 -3.06
N MET A 29 8.90 -8.84 -1.79
CA MET A 29 7.98 -7.77 -1.43
C MET A 29 8.51 -6.42 -1.90
N ILE A 30 7.59 -5.53 -2.30
CA ILE A 30 7.93 -4.18 -2.74
C ILE A 30 8.24 -3.32 -1.54
N ARG A 31 9.39 -2.65 -1.57
CA ARG A 31 9.79 -1.62 -0.60
C ARG A 31 9.01 -0.33 -0.83
N ILE A 32 8.44 0.22 0.24
CA ILE A 32 7.54 1.36 0.21
C ILE A 32 7.86 2.29 1.35
N ASP A 33 7.87 3.58 1.04
CA ASP A 33 7.84 4.62 2.06
C ASP A 33 6.38 4.83 2.49
N ALA A 34 6.03 4.36 3.69
CA ALA A 34 4.71 4.51 4.28
C ALA A 34 4.49 5.92 4.88
N GLY A 35 5.48 6.81 4.76
CA GLY A 35 5.42 8.15 5.32
C GLY A 35 5.50 8.13 6.84
N VAL A 36 4.89 9.14 7.44
CA VAL A 36 4.88 9.34 8.89
C VAL A 36 3.79 8.50 9.59
N PRO A 37 3.96 8.18 10.87
CA PRO A 37 2.90 7.58 11.68
C PRO A 37 1.56 8.32 11.54
N GLY A 38 0.49 7.64 11.12
CA GLY A 38 -0.83 8.27 11.00
C GLY A 38 -1.07 9.02 9.68
N ASP A 39 -0.10 9.00 8.77
CA ASP A 39 -0.28 9.52 7.41
C ASP A 39 -1.45 8.82 6.71
N GLU A 40 -2.30 9.61 6.04
CA GLU A 40 -3.47 9.11 5.33
C GLU A 40 -3.11 8.11 4.23
N ARG A 41 -1.88 8.16 3.70
CA ARG A 41 -1.36 7.21 2.71
C ARG A 41 -1.24 5.78 3.23
N SER A 42 -1.13 5.61 4.54
CA SER A 42 -1.10 4.29 5.18
C SER A 42 -2.50 3.70 5.40
N LYS A 43 -3.57 4.49 5.21
CA LYS A 43 -4.94 4.01 5.39
C LYS A 43 -5.41 3.24 4.15
N PRO A 44 -6.24 2.19 4.31
CA PRO A 44 -6.89 1.53 3.19
C PRO A 44 -7.78 2.53 2.45
N LEU A 45 -7.94 2.34 1.13
CA LEU A 45 -8.84 3.19 0.36
C LEU A 45 -10.29 2.90 0.77
N MET A 46 -10.94 3.92 1.32
CA MET A 46 -12.37 3.90 1.63
C MET A 46 -13.18 4.48 0.46
N ASP A 47 -14.44 4.07 0.34
CA ASP A 47 -15.40 4.73 -0.56
C ASP A 47 -15.93 6.02 0.06
N GLU A 48 -16.75 6.76 -0.70
CA GLU A 48 -17.38 8.02 -0.26
C GLU A 48 -18.37 7.85 0.92
N TYR A 49 -18.76 6.61 1.21
CA TYR A 49 -19.64 6.23 2.33
C TYR A 49 -18.84 5.68 3.54
N GLY A 50 -17.51 5.69 3.47
CA GLY A 50 -16.63 5.17 4.53
C GLY A 50 -16.49 3.65 4.56
N ASN A 51 -17.00 2.91 3.57
CA ASN A 51 -16.78 1.47 3.48
C ASN A 51 -15.44 1.15 2.83
N LEU A 52 -14.93 -0.04 3.13
CA LEU A 52 -13.61 -0.47 2.67
C LEU A 52 -13.67 -0.87 1.18
N LYS A 53 -13.30 0.06 0.30
CA LYS A 53 -13.31 -0.15 -1.16
C LYS A 53 -12.25 -1.16 -1.58
N THR A 54 -11.08 -1.10 -0.96
CA THR A 54 -10.04 -2.11 -1.10
C THR A 54 -9.13 -2.14 0.13
N ARG A 55 -8.62 -3.34 0.44
CA ARG A 55 -7.58 -3.53 1.46
C ARG A 55 -6.22 -3.01 1.00
N ALA A 56 -6.09 -2.68 -0.28
CA ALA A 56 -4.90 -2.05 -0.81
C ALA A 56 -4.80 -0.60 -0.30
N PRO A 57 -3.60 -0.16 0.15
CA PRO A 57 -3.37 1.24 0.50
C PRO A 57 -3.58 2.18 -0.70
N VAL A 58 -3.92 3.44 -0.42
CA VAL A 58 -4.17 4.44 -1.46
C VAL A 58 -3.01 4.55 -2.47
N TRP A 59 -1.77 4.57 -1.99
CA TRP A 59 -0.59 4.66 -2.86
C TRP A 59 -0.47 3.45 -3.82
N TRP A 60 -0.96 2.27 -3.44
CA TRP A 60 -0.96 1.08 -4.31
C TRP A 60 -1.98 1.26 -5.42
N VAL A 61 -3.16 1.77 -5.06
CA VAL A 61 -4.21 2.08 -6.02
C VAL A 61 -3.72 3.17 -6.96
N GLU A 62 -3.09 4.25 -6.49
CA GLU A 62 -2.54 5.29 -7.38
C GLU A 62 -1.49 4.73 -8.34
N ARG A 63 -0.58 3.88 -7.85
CA ARG A 63 0.47 3.26 -8.67
C ARG A 63 -0.07 2.28 -9.71
N ASN A 64 -1.15 1.56 -9.39
CA ASN A 64 -1.71 0.52 -10.26
C ASN A 64 -3.00 0.95 -11.01
N ALA A 65 -3.63 2.07 -10.63
CA ALA A 65 -4.84 2.60 -11.29
C ALA A 65 -4.56 3.03 -12.73
N TRP A 66 -3.29 3.25 -13.08
CA TRP A 66 -2.86 3.43 -14.46
C TRP A 66 -3.19 2.21 -15.35
N TRP A 67 -3.23 1.00 -14.79
CA TRP A 67 -3.63 -0.23 -15.49
C TRP A 67 -5.15 -0.41 -15.53
N ILE A 68 -5.88 0.01 -14.49
CA ILE A 68 -7.35 -0.10 -14.44
C ILE A 68 -8.01 0.81 -15.48
N ARG A 69 -7.39 1.96 -15.80
CA ARG A 69 -7.91 2.92 -16.78
C ARG A 69 -7.68 2.56 -18.26
N LYS A 70 -6.85 1.56 -18.58
CA LYS A 70 -6.58 1.14 -19.97
C LYS A 70 -7.38 -0.09 -20.43
N GLY A 71 -8.20 -0.67 -19.56
CA GLY A 71 -8.99 -1.88 -19.85
C GLY A 71 -10.50 -1.66 -19.93
N GLN A 72 -10.97 -0.42 -20.13
CA GLN A 72 -12.39 -0.12 -20.35
C GLN A 72 -12.63 0.30 -21.79
#